data_AF-A0A847EYR2-F1
#
_entry.id   AF-A0A847EYR2-F1
#
_cell.length_a   1.000
_cell.length_b   1.000
_cell.length_c   1.000
_cell.angle_alpha   90.00
_cell.angle_beta   90.00
_cell.angle_gamma   90.00
#
_symmetry.space_group_name_H-M   'P 1'
#
loop_
_entity.id
_entity.type
_entity.pdbx_description
1 polymer ?
#
loop_
_entity_poly.entity_id
_entity_poly.type
_entity_poly.pdbx_seq_one_letter_code
_entity_poly.pdbx_strand_id
1 'polypeptide(L)'
;MRRRFVLFFLLMTILTNVVSAKPITTINRLINKQMALTEPIDYHITSSEVPLEQSTIDINHEDAWVFFDNIRPQVVINNLLGSIKINGAAIVNNVNARVTLYKHGTVIIPHKSSYKPLTVYSGENLTGESVSYGLGYFKTLALDNDIRSFVLKRGYMATMANNADGTGYSRSFVAQDADEVFTLAPDPLYGRISSIRVVQWKYVSKKGWCTTDGNIDWQAGLVDATWCYTWSADRSSTNNLEYIPIKQHLYWPGWDQIYNLNGNTGVLGYNEPDHSEQHDGQVYTAEMARNNMNDYLKTGVRVGSPSPTDRSWISSYIGLCDAAAIRVDFVAMHAYWGGLTPQNWYNNLKA
;
A
#
# COMPACT_ATOMS: atom_id res chain seq x y z
N MET A 1 22.45 34.26 37.30
CA MET A 1 21.72 33.01 37.59
C MET A 1 20.79 32.71 36.40
N ARG A 2 21.30 32.07 35.34
CA ARG A 2 20.53 31.75 34.12
C ARG A 2 20.12 30.27 34.18
N ARG A 3 18.82 30.01 34.36
CA ARG A 3 18.24 28.67 34.40
C ARG A 3 18.39 28.01 33.02
N ARG A 4 19.14 26.91 32.97
CA ARG A 4 19.20 26.01 31.80
C ARG A 4 17.93 25.18 31.80
N PHE A 5 17.08 25.34 30.79
CA PHE A 5 16.03 24.39 30.49
C PHE A 5 16.69 23.14 29.90
N VAL A 6 16.63 22.04 30.62
CA VAL A 6 17.02 20.72 30.11
C VAL A 6 15.79 20.16 29.40
N LEU A 7 15.84 20.09 28.07
CA LEU A 7 14.85 19.36 27.27
C LEU A 7 15.05 17.87 27.53
N PHE A 8 14.10 17.21 28.18
CA PHE A 8 14.07 15.76 28.30
C PHE A 8 13.59 15.19 26.96
N PHE A 9 14.49 14.61 26.18
CA PHE A 9 14.12 13.73 25.07
C PHE A 9 13.62 12.40 25.66
N LEU A 10 12.31 12.22 25.70
CA LEU A 10 11.71 10.93 26.05
C LEU A 10 11.89 9.98 24.86
N LEU A 11 12.80 9.03 24.99
CA LEU A 11 12.99 7.95 24.03
C LEU A 11 11.75 7.03 24.09
N MET A 12 10.84 7.17 23.13
CA MET A 12 9.66 6.31 23.00
C MET A 12 10.06 4.94 22.44
N THR A 13 10.12 3.93 23.30
CA THR A 13 10.12 2.53 22.88
C THR A 13 8.70 2.12 22.53
N ILE A 14 8.38 2.08 21.24
CA ILE A 14 7.20 1.37 20.74
C ILE A 14 7.51 -0.12 20.91
N LEU A 15 6.86 -0.78 21.87
CA LEU A 15 6.88 -2.24 21.98
C LEU A 15 5.96 -2.81 20.89
N THR A 16 6.50 -3.07 19.70
CA THR A 16 5.83 -3.98 18.75
C THR A 16 6.08 -5.40 19.24
N ASN A 17 5.03 -6.06 19.75
CA ASN A 17 5.09 -7.51 19.91
C ASN A 17 5.07 -8.11 18.50
N VAL A 18 6.25 -8.49 18.00
CA VAL A 18 6.36 -9.20 16.74
C VAL A 18 5.72 -10.58 16.92
N VAL A 19 4.56 -10.80 16.31
CA VAL A 19 4.01 -12.14 16.13
C VAL A 19 5.04 -12.93 15.33
N SER A 20 5.39 -14.13 15.80
CA SER A 20 6.39 -15.00 15.15
C SER A 20 6.17 -15.05 13.64
N ALA A 21 7.24 -14.84 12.86
CA ALA A 21 7.20 -14.98 11.42
C ALA A 21 6.66 -16.37 11.03
N LYS A 22 5.77 -16.42 10.04
CA LYS A 22 5.18 -17.68 9.58
C LYS A 22 6.27 -18.60 9.00
N PRO A 23 6.18 -19.92 9.20
CA PRO A 23 7.08 -20.86 8.53
C PRO A 23 7.04 -20.66 7.01
N ILE A 24 8.21 -20.67 6.38
CA ILE A 24 8.36 -20.56 4.93
C ILE A 24 8.81 -21.92 4.40
N THR A 25 8.16 -22.42 3.36
CA THR A 25 8.62 -23.58 2.58
C THR A 25 8.77 -23.16 1.14
N THR A 26 9.93 -23.44 0.53
CA THR A 26 10.20 -23.14 -0.88
C THR A 26 10.54 -24.42 -1.61
N ILE A 27 9.83 -24.68 -2.70
CA ILE A 27 10.05 -25.83 -3.58
C ILE A 27 10.09 -25.38 -5.03
N ASN A 28 10.70 -26.19 -5.91
CA ASN A 28 10.67 -25.91 -7.34
C ASN A 28 9.27 -26.15 -7.93
N ARG A 29 8.73 -27.35 -7.74
CA ARG A 29 7.43 -27.79 -8.27
C ARG A 29 6.89 -28.97 -7.46
N LEU A 30 5.58 -29.22 -7.55
CA LEU A 30 4.93 -30.43 -7.02
C LEU A 30 4.71 -31.45 -8.13
N ILE A 31 5.00 -32.72 -7.85
CA ILE A 31 4.82 -33.85 -8.78
C ILE A 31 4.10 -34.97 -8.04
N ASN A 32 2.92 -35.38 -8.52
CA ASN A 32 2.12 -36.47 -7.94
C ASN A 32 1.83 -36.29 -6.43
N LYS A 33 1.48 -35.07 -5.99
CA LYS A 33 1.17 -34.75 -4.58
C LYS A 33 -0.25 -34.23 -4.41
N GLN A 34 -0.91 -34.67 -3.35
CA GLN A 34 -2.11 -34.03 -2.82
C GLN A 34 -1.76 -33.42 -1.47
N MET A 35 -1.73 -32.10 -1.40
CA MET A 35 -1.33 -31.35 -0.20
C MET A 35 -2.57 -30.77 0.48
N ALA A 36 -2.58 -30.79 1.81
CA ALA A 36 -3.50 -30.01 2.64
C ALA A 36 -2.67 -29.09 3.54
N LEU A 37 -2.87 -27.77 3.41
CA LEU A 37 -2.18 -26.78 4.23
C LEU A 37 -3.09 -26.42 5.41
N THR A 38 -2.88 -27.07 6.56
CA THR A 38 -3.75 -26.96 7.76
C THR A 38 -3.19 -26.06 8.85
N GLU A 39 -1.96 -25.57 8.68
CA GLU A 39 -1.26 -24.70 9.63
C GLU A 39 -0.81 -23.40 8.94
N PRO A 40 -0.54 -22.31 9.68
CA PRO A 40 0.06 -21.11 9.11
C PRO A 40 1.36 -21.43 8.35
N ILE A 41 1.44 -21.03 7.09
CA ILE A 41 2.61 -21.29 6.23
C ILE A 41 2.64 -20.35 5.03
N ASP A 42 3.82 -19.93 4.62
CA ASP A 42 4.07 -19.34 3.31
C ASP A 42 4.70 -20.40 2.40
N TYR A 43 3.92 -20.94 1.46
CA TYR A 43 4.31 -22.06 0.60
C TYR A 43 4.67 -21.56 -0.80
N HIS A 44 5.95 -21.45 -1.08
CA HIS A 44 6.51 -20.92 -2.32
C HIS A 44 6.83 -22.01 -3.34
N ILE A 45 6.35 -21.79 -4.57
CA ILE A 45 6.63 -22.61 -5.75
C ILE A 45 7.36 -21.75 -6.78
N THR A 46 8.58 -22.12 -7.13
CA THR A 46 9.47 -21.27 -7.94
C THR A 46 9.45 -21.58 -9.44
N SER A 47 8.93 -22.72 -9.88
CA SER A 47 8.86 -23.09 -11.30
C SER A 47 7.92 -22.15 -12.08
N SER A 48 8.36 -21.68 -13.25
CA SER A 48 7.59 -20.82 -14.14
C SER A 48 6.82 -21.56 -15.24
N GLU A 49 7.08 -22.86 -15.44
CA GLU A 49 6.52 -23.64 -16.56
C GLU A 49 5.46 -24.64 -16.08
N VAL A 50 5.86 -25.61 -15.27
CA VAL A 50 4.98 -26.65 -14.72
C VAL A 50 5.14 -26.66 -13.20
N PRO A 51 4.45 -25.75 -12.47
CA PRO A 51 4.58 -25.66 -11.01
C PRO A 51 3.83 -26.78 -10.29
N LEU A 52 2.76 -27.31 -10.89
CA LEU A 52 1.90 -28.37 -10.35
C LEU A 52 1.70 -29.46 -11.41
N GLU A 53 2.41 -30.57 -11.29
CA GLU A 53 2.27 -31.73 -12.17
C GLU A 53 1.49 -32.84 -11.44
N GLN A 54 0.31 -33.18 -11.96
CA GLN A 54 -0.59 -34.17 -11.34
C GLN A 54 -0.76 -33.96 -9.83
N SER A 55 -0.78 -32.70 -9.41
CA SER A 55 -0.74 -32.29 -8.01
C SER A 55 -1.84 -31.31 -7.68
N THR A 56 -2.31 -31.36 -6.44
CA THR A 56 -3.32 -30.46 -5.89
C THR A 56 -2.90 -29.91 -4.55
N ILE A 57 -3.39 -28.70 -4.23
CA ILE A 57 -3.24 -28.06 -2.92
C ILE A 57 -4.63 -27.68 -2.42
N ASP A 58 -4.98 -28.08 -1.20
CA ASP A 58 -6.15 -27.58 -0.48
C ASP A 58 -5.69 -26.69 0.68
N ILE A 59 -6.07 -25.42 0.65
CA ILE A 59 -5.72 -24.43 1.67
C ILE A 59 -6.80 -24.47 2.75
N ASN A 60 -6.46 -25.03 3.91
CA ASN A 60 -7.39 -25.29 5.02
C ASN A 60 -7.12 -24.43 6.26
N HIS A 61 -6.28 -23.40 6.12
CA HIS A 61 -5.96 -22.46 7.19
C HIS A 61 -5.95 -21.03 6.63
N GLU A 62 -6.54 -20.05 7.33
CA GLU A 62 -6.65 -18.66 6.85
C GLU A 62 -5.27 -18.00 6.63
N ASP A 63 -4.29 -18.39 7.46
CA ASP A 63 -2.92 -17.92 7.41
C ASP A 63 -1.97 -18.77 6.55
N ALA A 64 -2.47 -19.76 5.82
CA ALA A 64 -1.71 -20.54 4.83
C ALA A 64 -1.80 -19.89 3.45
N TRP A 65 -0.70 -19.32 2.96
CA TRP A 65 -0.64 -18.62 1.67
C TRP A 65 0.21 -19.41 0.68
N VAL A 66 -0.21 -19.44 -0.58
CA VAL A 66 0.51 -20.14 -1.66
C VAL A 66 1.07 -19.12 -2.63
N PHE A 67 2.36 -19.21 -2.93
CA PHE A 67 3.07 -18.29 -3.80
C PHE A 67 3.57 -19.00 -5.05
N PHE A 68 3.35 -18.38 -6.20
CA PHE A 68 4.00 -18.74 -7.46
C PHE A 68 4.97 -17.63 -7.83
N ASP A 69 6.24 -17.78 -7.46
CA ASP A 69 7.19 -16.67 -7.43
C ASP A 69 7.49 -16.08 -8.83
N ASN A 70 7.34 -16.91 -9.87
CA ASN A 70 7.72 -16.58 -11.24
C ASN A 70 6.56 -16.71 -12.24
N ILE A 71 5.31 -16.69 -11.77
CA ILE A 71 4.11 -16.76 -12.62
C ILE A 71 3.19 -15.59 -12.29
N ARG A 72 2.77 -14.82 -13.31
CA ARG A 72 1.91 -13.65 -13.15
C ARG A 72 0.48 -14.03 -12.71
N PRO A 73 -0.20 -13.19 -11.92
CA PRO A 73 -1.53 -13.51 -11.38
C PRO A 73 -2.55 -13.92 -12.42
N GLN A 74 -2.61 -13.25 -13.57
CA GLN A 74 -3.56 -13.60 -14.62
C GLN A 74 -3.30 -15.01 -15.22
N VAL A 75 -2.04 -15.45 -15.26
CA VAL A 75 -1.68 -16.81 -15.72
C VAL A 75 -2.12 -17.84 -14.68
N VAL A 76 -1.90 -17.59 -13.39
CA VAL A 76 -2.39 -18.45 -12.30
C VAL A 76 -3.91 -18.58 -12.34
N ILE A 77 -4.62 -17.45 -12.48
CA ILE A 77 -6.09 -17.39 -12.56
C ILE A 77 -6.60 -18.26 -13.71
N ASN A 78 -6.00 -18.15 -14.89
CA ASN A 78 -6.47 -18.83 -16.09
C ASN A 78 -6.13 -20.33 -16.08
N ASN A 79 -4.97 -20.72 -15.54
CA ASN A 79 -4.39 -22.03 -15.81
C ASN A 79 -4.19 -22.93 -14.58
N LEU A 80 -4.11 -22.38 -13.37
CA LEU A 80 -3.67 -23.13 -12.17
C LEU A 80 -4.72 -23.27 -11.07
N LEU A 81 -5.78 -22.44 -11.06
CA LEU A 81 -6.81 -22.49 -10.02
C LEU A 81 -7.58 -23.82 -9.98
N GLY A 82 -7.62 -24.58 -11.08
CA GLY A 82 -8.24 -25.92 -11.09
C GLY A 82 -7.55 -26.94 -10.17
N SER A 83 -6.27 -26.73 -9.85
CA SER A 83 -5.48 -27.59 -8.96
C SER A 83 -5.44 -27.10 -7.51
N ILE A 84 -6.11 -25.99 -7.19
CA ILE A 84 -6.02 -25.35 -5.88
C ILE A 84 -7.42 -25.11 -5.33
N LYS A 85 -7.61 -25.48 -4.07
CA LYS A 85 -8.87 -25.35 -3.34
C LYS A 85 -8.69 -24.58 -2.04
N ILE A 86 -9.78 -24.05 -1.52
CA ILE A 86 -9.84 -23.50 -0.17
C ILE A 86 -10.94 -24.25 0.57
N ASN A 87 -10.58 -24.99 1.62
CA ASN A 87 -11.52 -25.85 2.36
C ASN A 87 -12.34 -26.76 1.44
N GLY A 88 -11.66 -27.38 0.45
CA GLY A 88 -12.28 -28.26 -0.53
C GLY A 88 -13.08 -27.58 -1.65
N ALA A 89 -13.34 -26.27 -1.55
CA ALA A 89 -14.08 -25.50 -2.55
C ALA A 89 -13.15 -24.98 -3.66
N ALA A 90 -13.66 -24.88 -4.89
CA ALA A 90 -12.94 -24.27 -6.00
C ALA A 90 -12.68 -22.78 -5.72
N ILE A 91 -11.52 -22.28 -6.16
CA ILE A 91 -11.19 -20.86 -6.02
C ILE A 91 -11.99 -20.01 -7.02
N VAL A 92 -12.60 -18.95 -6.50
CA VAL A 92 -13.18 -17.85 -7.27
C VAL A 92 -12.49 -16.57 -6.80
N ASN A 93 -11.65 -16.01 -7.68
CA ASN A 93 -10.84 -14.81 -7.36
C ASN A 93 -11.74 -13.64 -6.93
N ASN A 94 -11.32 -12.92 -5.90
CA ASN A 94 -12.04 -11.83 -5.24
C ASN A 94 -13.38 -12.21 -4.58
N VAL A 95 -13.69 -13.50 -4.44
CA VAL A 95 -14.87 -14.00 -3.73
C VAL A 95 -14.49 -14.81 -2.50
N ASN A 96 -13.83 -15.96 -2.69
CA ASN A 96 -13.33 -16.81 -1.59
C ASN A 96 -11.80 -16.80 -1.46
N ALA A 97 -11.10 -16.19 -2.41
CA ALA A 97 -9.66 -16.00 -2.38
C ALA A 97 -9.28 -14.62 -2.92
N ARG A 98 -8.08 -14.15 -2.56
CA ARG A 98 -7.39 -13.06 -3.26
C ARG A 98 -6.21 -13.64 -4.03
N VAL A 99 -6.25 -13.55 -5.36
CA VAL A 99 -5.13 -13.88 -6.24
C VAL A 99 -4.54 -12.57 -6.75
N THR A 100 -3.34 -12.22 -6.30
CA THR A 100 -2.76 -10.90 -6.58
C THR A 100 -1.25 -10.95 -6.73
N LEU A 101 -0.64 -9.84 -7.16
CA LEU A 101 0.79 -9.70 -7.32
C LEU A 101 1.54 -10.05 -6.04
N TYR A 102 2.66 -10.75 -6.22
CA TYR A 102 3.75 -10.85 -5.26
C TYR A 102 5.07 -10.70 -5.98
N LYS A 103 5.64 -9.48 -5.94
CA LYS A 103 6.77 -9.07 -6.77
C LYS A 103 6.45 -9.38 -8.25
N HIS A 104 7.27 -10.19 -8.92
CA HIS A 104 7.04 -10.59 -10.32
C HIS A 104 6.07 -11.78 -10.46
N GLY A 105 5.66 -12.38 -9.35
CA GLY A 105 4.82 -13.57 -9.30
C GLY A 105 3.43 -13.29 -8.72
N THR A 106 2.88 -14.33 -8.12
CA THR A 106 1.52 -14.37 -7.57
C THR A 106 1.51 -14.86 -6.14
N VAL A 107 0.59 -14.33 -5.33
CA VAL A 107 0.16 -14.93 -4.07
C VAL A 107 -1.33 -15.23 -4.11
N ILE A 108 -1.70 -16.41 -3.61
CA ILE A 108 -3.08 -16.82 -3.33
C ILE A 108 -3.27 -16.76 -1.82
N ILE A 109 -4.22 -15.92 -1.41
CA ILE A 109 -4.55 -15.67 -0.01
C ILE A 109 -5.99 -16.15 0.22
N PRO A 110 -6.26 -17.03 1.19
CA PRO A 110 -7.57 -17.65 1.37
C PRO A 110 -8.57 -16.75 2.12
N HIS A 111 -8.45 -15.43 1.94
CA HIS A 111 -9.36 -14.46 2.52
C HIS A 111 -10.52 -14.20 1.55
N LYS A 112 -11.73 -14.46 2.02
CA LYS A 112 -12.97 -14.14 1.31
C LYS A 112 -13.23 -12.63 1.21
N SER A 113 -14.11 -12.22 0.31
CA SER A 113 -14.48 -10.80 0.11
C SER A 113 -15.06 -10.13 1.37
N SER A 114 -15.71 -10.90 2.25
CA SER A 114 -16.25 -10.44 3.53
C SER A 114 -15.24 -10.49 4.69
N TYR A 115 -13.96 -10.79 4.42
CA TYR A 115 -12.92 -10.79 5.44
C TYR A 115 -12.75 -9.38 6.05
N LYS A 116 -12.58 -9.33 7.37
CA LYS A 116 -12.42 -8.08 8.12
C LYS A 116 -10.99 -8.03 8.69
N PRO A 117 -10.05 -7.40 7.98
CA PRO A 117 -8.64 -7.46 8.35
C PRO A 117 -8.22 -6.51 9.47
N LEU A 118 -9.09 -5.59 9.89
CA LEU A 118 -8.77 -4.63 10.93
C LEU A 118 -9.73 -4.83 12.11
N THR A 119 -9.19 -5.05 13.29
CA THR A 119 -9.93 -5.03 14.55
C THR A 119 -9.38 -3.94 15.44
N VAL A 120 -10.22 -2.99 15.84
CA VAL A 120 -9.87 -1.88 16.73
C VAL A 120 -10.48 -2.09 18.12
N TYR A 121 -9.86 -1.52 19.14
CA TYR A 121 -10.22 -1.70 20.55
C TYR A 121 -10.27 -0.35 21.27
N SER A 122 -11.23 -0.19 22.18
CA SER A 122 -11.37 1.02 23.01
C SER A 122 -10.38 1.09 24.17
N GLY A 123 -9.78 -0.04 24.55
CA GLY A 123 -8.71 -0.12 25.53
C GLY A 123 -7.33 -0.27 24.91
N GLU A 124 -6.30 -0.04 25.71
CA GLU A 124 -4.92 -0.38 25.35
C GLU A 124 -4.70 -1.90 25.36
N ASN A 125 -3.66 -2.38 24.68
CA ASN A 125 -3.28 -3.79 24.65
C ASN A 125 -4.45 -4.74 24.29
N LEU A 126 -5.30 -4.35 23.33
CA LEU A 126 -6.40 -5.15 22.79
C LEU A 126 -7.51 -5.48 23.82
N THR A 127 -7.75 -4.55 24.75
CA THR A 127 -8.80 -4.69 25.78
C THR A 127 -10.02 -3.80 25.49
N GLY A 128 -11.11 -3.99 26.23
CA GLY A 128 -12.33 -3.19 26.09
C GLY A 128 -13.23 -3.65 24.95
N GLU A 129 -14.07 -2.73 24.46
CA GLU A 129 -14.95 -2.98 23.31
C GLU A 129 -14.13 -3.09 22.04
N SER A 130 -14.56 -3.96 21.11
CA SER A 130 -13.86 -4.18 19.85
C SER A 130 -14.78 -4.11 18.64
N VAL A 131 -14.30 -3.55 17.54
CA VAL A 131 -15.03 -3.46 16.27
C VAL A 131 -14.12 -3.89 15.13
N SER A 132 -14.65 -4.71 14.22
CA SER A 132 -13.91 -5.17 13.05
C SER A 132 -14.42 -4.55 11.75
N TYR A 133 -13.49 -4.08 10.93
CA TYR A 133 -13.72 -3.39 9.67
C TYR A 133 -13.25 -4.24 8.48
N GLY A 134 -14.09 -4.30 7.44
CA GLY A 134 -13.74 -4.86 6.12
C GLY A 134 -12.98 -3.85 5.26
N LEU A 135 -12.87 -4.14 3.97
CA LEU A 135 -12.39 -3.17 2.99
C LEU A 135 -13.38 -1.99 2.86
N GLY A 136 -12.87 -0.79 2.67
CA GLY A 136 -13.70 0.39 2.42
C GLY A 136 -13.29 1.60 3.24
N TYR A 137 -14.12 2.65 3.15
CA TYR A 137 -13.92 3.91 3.86
C TYR A 137 -15.02 4.12 4.89
N PHE A 138 -14.64 4.15 6.16
CA PHE A 138 -15.52 4.36 7.30
C PHE A 138 -15.30 5.77 7.83
N LYS A 139 -16.30 6.64 7.63
CA LYS A 139 -16.33 8.04 8.09
C LYS A 139 -17.23 8.23 9.32
N THR A 140 -17.85 7.15 9.76
CA THR A 140 -18.60 7.06 11.00
C THR A 140 -18.15 5.77 11.68
N LEU A 141 -17.61 5.89 12.88
CA LEU A 141 -17.04 4.78 13.62
C LEU A 141 -17.89 4.48 14.84
N ALA A 142 -18.01 3.21 15.20
CA ALA A 142 -18.68 2.82 16.43
C ALA A 142 -17.85 3.18 17.67
N LEU A 143 -16.51 3.19 17.55
CA LEU A 143 -15.56 3.66 18.57
C LEU A 143 -14.93 4.99 18.16
N ASP A 144 -15.72 5.92 17.62
CA ASP A 144 -15.26 7.25 17.23
C ASP A 144 -14.59 7.96 18.41
N ASN A 145 -13.37 8.47 18.21
CA ASN A 145 -12.53 9.06 19.26
C ASN A 145 -12.22 8.14 20.47
N ASP A 146 -12.56 6.85 20.38
CA ASP A 146 -12.39 5.89 21.46
C ASP A 146 -11.31 4.83 21.20
N ILE A 147 -10.82 4.68 19.96
CA ILE A 147 -9.81 3.69 19.61
C ILE A 147 -8.45 3.96 20.28
N ARG A 148 -7.90 2.95 20.98
CA ARG A 148 -6.60 3.00 21.70
C ARG A 148 -5.61 1.92 21.28
N SER A 149 -6.08 0.81 20.71
CA SER A 149 -5.20 -0.22 20.13
C SER A 149 -5.91 -0.94 18.98
N PHE A 150 -5.15 -1.63 18.13
CA PHE A 150 -5.71 -2.39 17.01
C PHE A 150 -4.81 -3.52 16.53
N VAL A 151 -5.42 -4.48 15.82
CA VAL A 151 -4.75 -5.50 15.02
C VAL A 151 -5.08 -5.28 13.55
N LEU A 152 -4.05 -5.19 12.71
CA LEU A 152 -4.17 -5.16 11.25
C LEU A 152 -3.56 -6.45 10.67
N LYS A 153 -4.39 -7.26 10.03
CA LYS A 153 -3.98 -8.54 9.43
C LYS A 153 -3.05 -8.34 8.25
N ARG A 154 -2.11 -9.26 8.07
CA ARG A 154 -1.15 -9.30 6.96
C ARG A 154 -1.85 -9.23 5.61
N GLY A 155 -1.28 -8.47 4.69
CA GLY A 155 -1.78 -8.27 3.34
C GLY A 155 -2.77 -7.12 3.22
N TYR A 156 -2.87 -6.25 4.22
CA TYR A 156 -3.75 -5.09 4.21
C TYR A 156 -3.04 -3.83 4.70
N MET A 157 -3.63 -2.70 4.33
CA MET A 157 -3.22 -1.38 4.77
C MET A 157 -4.44 -0.68 5.38
N ALA A 158 -4.22 0.08 6.45
CA ALA A 158 -5.21 0.96 7.05
C ALA A 158 -4.65 2.38 7.16
N THR A 159 -5.42 3.37 6.71
CA THR A 159 -5.18 4.77 7.06
C THR A 159 -6.19 5.20 8.10
N MET A 160 -5.72 5.85 9.16
CA MET A 160 -6.55 6.41 10.20
C MET A 160 -6.31 7.92 10.29
N ALA A 161 -7.37 8.69 10.46
CA ALA A 161 -7.29 10.15 10.57
C ALA A 161 -8.20 10.66 11.70
N ASN A 162 -7.87 11.86 12.19
CA ASN A 162 -8.62 12.47 13.29
C ASN A 162 -9.83 13.31 12.85
N ASN A 163 -10.03 13.51 11.55
CA ASN A 163 -11.27 14.05 11.02
C ASN A 163 -12.08 12.96 10.30
N ALA A 164 -13.41 13.07 10.36
CA ALA A 164 -14.33 12.13 9.74
C ALA A 164 -14.18 12.04 8.21
N ASP A 165 -13.67 13.08 7.54
CA ASP A 165 -13.48 13.09 6.09
C ASP A 165 -12.10 12.58 5.63
N GLY A 166 -11.22 12.19 6.57
CA GLY A 166 -9.86 11.70 6.33
C GLY A 166 -8.77 12.75 6.42
N THR A 167 -9.13 14.02 6.62
CA THR A 167 -8.16 15.11 6.76
C THR A 167 -7.59 15.21 8.17
N GLY A 168 -6.75 16.22 8.40
CA GLY A 168 -6.10 16.45 9.69
C GLY A 168 -4.88 15.56 9.90
N TYR A 169 -4.56 15.28 11.15
CA TYR A 169 -3.47 14.36 11.47
C TYR A 169 -3.91 12.94 11.12
N SER A 170 -3.09 12.26 10.32
CA SER A 170 -3.39 10.93 9.82
C SER A 170 -2.12 10.10 9.68
N ARG A 171 -2.29 8.78 9.72
CA ARG A 171 -1.18 7.83 9.56
C ARG A 171 -1.64 6.63 8.76
N SER A 172 -0.76 6.15 7.89
CA SER A 172 -0.93 4.87 7.19
C SER A 172 -0.14 3.77 7.89
N PHE A 173 -0.80 2.65 8.09
CA PHE A 173 -0.26 1.41 8.65
C PHE A 173 -0.34 0.33 7.59
N VAL A 174 0.76 -0.40 7.37
CA VAL A 174 0.85 -1.45 6.37
C VAL A 174 1.32 -2.74 7.05
N ALA A 175 0.46 -3.75 7.06
CA ALA A 175 0.79 -5.09 7.54
C ALA A 175 1.29 -5.92 6.36
N GLN A 176 2.54 -5.73 5.95
CA GLN A 176 3.08 -6.39 4.77
C GLN A 176 3.50 -7.83 5.06
N ASP A 177 4.34 -8.00 6.10
CA ASP A 177 5.11 -9.22 6.34
C ASP A 177 4.52 -10.06 7.47
N ALA A 178 3.82 -9.43 8.43
CA ALA A 178 3.12 -10.07 9.53
C ALA A 178 1.80 -9.35 9.83
N ASP A 179 0.98 -9.94 10.72
CA ASP A 179 -0.08 -9.19 11.38
C ASP A 179 0.57 -8.14 12.29
N GLU A 180 0.03 -6.93 12.27
CA GLU A 180 0.56 -5.84 13.07
C GLU A 180 -0.35 -5.59 14.27
N VAL A 181 0.24 -5.58 15.46
CA VAL A 181 -0.44 -5.22 16.71
C VAL A 181 0.09 -3.86 17.14
N PHE A 182 -0.81 -2.88 17.22
CA PHE A 182 -0.44 -1.51 17.59
C PHE A 182 -1.15 -1.09 18.87
N THR A 183 -0.35 -0.64 19.83
CA THR A 183 -0.80 0.24 20.92
C THR A 183 -0.57 1.68 20.47
N LEU A 184 -1.64 2.48 20.41
CA LEU A 184 -1.56 3.83 19.87
C LEU A 184 -0.85 4.79 20.82
N ALA A 185 -0.95 4.61 22.13
CA ALA A 185 -0.31 5.55 23.05
C ALA A 185 1.22 5.57 22.80
N PRO A 186 1.84 6.75 22.68
CA PRO A 186 1.30 8.11 22.83
C PRO A 186 1.13 8.88 21.50
N ASP A 187 0.87 8.19 20.38
CA ASP A 187 0.61 8.77 19.05
C ASP A 187 -0.53 9.81 19.09
N PRO A 188 -0.48 10.91 18.32
CA PRO A 188 -1.54 11.91 18.28
C PRO A 188 -2.93 11.38 17.86
N LEU A 189 -3.01 10.18 17.27
CA LEU A 189 -4.27 9.50 16.99
C LEU A 189 -4.91 8.80 18.21
N TYR A 190 -4.20 8.66 19.33
CA TYR A 190 -4.72 8.01 20.54
C TYR A 190 -6.01 8.68 21.03
N GLY A 191 -7.14 7.97 20.89
CA GLY A 191 -8.45 8.49 21.23
C GLY A 191 -8.90 9.69 20.43
N ARG A 192 -8.46 9.78 19.17
CA ARG A 192 -8.85 10.85 18.26
C ARG A 192 -9.19 10.35 16.87
N ILE A 193 -9.23 9.05 16.63
CA ILE A 193 -9.53 8.49 15.31
C ILE A 193 -11.02 8.67 15.01
N SER A 194 -11.31 9.34 13.89
CA SER A 194 -12.68 9.56 13.40
C SER A 194 -12.92 9.05 11.99
N SER A 195 -11.88 8.61 11.28
CA SER A 195 -12.07 7.88 10.04
C SER A 195 -11.02 6.80 9.82
N ILE A 196 -11.42 5.77 9.08
CA ILE A 196 -10.60 4.61 8.74
C ILE A 196 -10.81 4.26 7.27
N ARG A 197 -9.74 4.18 6.49
CA ARG A 197 -9.75 3.58 5.14
C ARG A 197 -8.94 2.29 5.16
N VAL A 198 -9.57 1.17 4.83
CA VAL A 198 -8.93 -0.15 4.74
C VAL A 198 -8.86 -0.59 3.28
N VAL A 199 -7.65 -0.92 2.82
CA VAL A 199 -7.40 -1.40 1.45
C VAL A 199 -6.57 -2.68 1.46
N GLN A 200 -6.69 -3.46 0.39
CA GLN A 200 -5.80 -4.59 0.17
C GLN A 200 -4.39 -4.08 -0.13
N TRP A 201 -3.38 -4.66 0.52
CA TRP A 201 -2.00 -4.37 0.18
C TRP A 201 -1.60 -5.02 -1.15
N LYS A 202 -0.83 -4.29 -1.95
CA LYS A 202 -0.29 -4.75 -3.23
C LYS A 202 1.22 -4.95 -3.07
N TYR A 203 1.68 -6.17 -3.31
CA TYR A 203 3.09 -6.55 -3.17
C TYR A 203 3.85 -6.27 -4.48
N VAL A 204 3.86 -5.02 -4.93
CA VAL A 204 4.56 -4.64 -6.16
C VAL A 204 6.08 -4.69 -5.99
N SER A 205 6.80 -4.93 -7.08
CA SER A 205 8.24 -4.70 -7.16
C SER A 205 8.55 -3.21 -7.29
N LYS A 206 9.85 -2.85 -7.23
CA LYS A 206 10.30 -1.48 -7.51
C LYS A 206 10.09 -1.05 -8.97
N LYS A 207 10.09 -2.01 -9.92
CA LYS A 207 10.01 -1.72 -11.35
C LYS A 207 8.57 -1.36 -11.74
N GLY A 208 8.40 -0.13 -12.22
CA GLY A 208 7.13 0.38 -12.74
C GLY A 208 7.19 0.72 -14.21
N TRP A 209 6.06 1.11 -14.79
CA TRP A 209 5.94 1.62 -16.15
C TRP A 209 5.03 2.84 -16.23
N CYS A 210 5.32 3.76 -17.14
CA CYS A 210 4.46 4.91 -17.39
C CYS A 210 4.27 5.11 -18.88
N THR A 211 3.04 5.44 -19.28
CA THR A 211 2.70 5.70 -20.67
C THR A 211 1.41 6.50 -20.75
N THR A 212 1.24 7.27 -21.82
CA THR A 212 -0.05 7.86 -22.19
C THR A 212 -0.82 6.97 -23.18
N ASP A 213 -0.21 5.88 -23.65
CA ASP A 213 -0.80 4.98 -24.65
C ASP A 213 -1.92 4.09 -24.07
N GLY A 214 -2.70 3.49 -24.97
CA GLY A 214 -3.91 2.74 -24.60
C GLY A 214 -3.68 1.38 -23.93
N ASN A 215 -2.59 0.67 -24.21
CA ASN A 215 -2.39 -0.70 -23.70
C ASN A 215 -1.23 -0.82 -22.70
N ILE A 216 -1.45 -0.25 -21.51
CA ILE A 216 -0.44 -0.21 -20.45
C ILE A 216 -0.08 -1.58 -19.88
N ASP A 217 -1.04 -2.51 -19.79
CA ASP A 217 -0.77 -3.87 -19.27
C ASP A 217 0.20 -4.64 -20.17
N TRP A 218 0.01 -4.57 -21.48
CA TRP A 218 0.93 -5.21 -22.43
C TRP A 218 2.33 -4.59 -22.37
N GLN A 219 2.42 -3.25 -22.38
CA GLN A 219 3.71 -2.55 -22.30
C GLN A 219 4.44 -2.84 -20.99
N ALA A 220 3.74 -2.78 -19.86
CA ALA A 220 4.27 -3.13 -18.55
C ALA A 220 4.74 -4.59 -18.51
N GLY A 221 4.01 -5.50 -19.17
CA GLY A 221 4.37 -6.90 -19.31
C GLY A 221 5.69 -7.13 -20.06
N LEU A 222 5.98 -6.36 -21.12
CA LEU A 222 7.24 -6.46 -21.87
C LEU A 222 8.48 -6.18 -21.02
N VAL A 223 8.32 -5.38 -19.97
CA VAL A 223 9.41 -4.98 -19.08
C VAL A 223 9.23 -5.56 -17.69
N ASP A 224 8.31 -6.50 -17.48
CA ASP A 224 8.04 -7.08 -16.16
C ASP A 224 7.69 -6.05 -15.05
N ALA A 225 7.10 -4.91 -15.40
CA ALA A 225 6.63 -3.95 -14.40
C ALA A 225 5.47 -4.53 -13.57
N THR A 226 5.32 -4.01 -12.36
CA THR A 226 4.31 -4.47 -11.38
C THR A 226 3.42 -3.35 -10.87
N TRP A 227 3.79 -2.11 -11.18
CA TRP A 227 2.96 -0.94 -10.95
C TRP A 227 3.09 0.04 -12.11
N CYS A 228 2.13 0.95 -12.27
CA CYS A 228 2.14 1.94 -13.33
C CYS A 228 1.41 3.24 -12.98
N TYR A 229 1.61 4.26 -13.82
CA TYR A 229 0.83 5.51 -13.81
C TYR A 229 0.75 6.10 -15.24
N THR A 230 -0.14 7.07 -15.47
CA THR A 230 -0.45 7.61 -16.82
C THR A 230 -0.52 9.14 -16.86
N TRP A 231 0.10 9.84 -15.92
CA TRP A 231 -0.11 11.30 -15.74
C TRP A 231 -1.60 11.69 -15.57
N SER A 232 -2.43 10.74 -15.14
CA SER A 232 -3.88 10.92 -14.98
C SER A 232 -4.45 10.04 -13.86
N ALA A 233 -5.78 9.90 -13.85
CA ALA A 233 -6.55 8.99 -13.00
C ALA A 233 -7.51 8.14 -13.86
N ASP A 234 -7.08 7.78 -15.07
CA ASP A 234 -7.89 7.28 -16.18
C ASP A 234 -7.79 5.76 -16.42
N ARG A 235 -7.14 5.04 -15.51
CA ARG A 235 -7.02 3.59 -15.52
C ARG A 235 -7.37 3.01 -14.14
N SER A 236 -7.41 1.69 -14.07
CA SER A 236 -7.63 0.93 -12.84
C SER A 236 -6.54 -0.12 -12.68
N SER A 237 -6.32 -0.56 -11.44
CA SER A 237 -5.43 -1.71 -11.19
C SER A 237 -6.00 -2.97 -11.84
N THR A 238 -5.12 -3.83 -12.35
CA THR A 238 -5.45 -5.15 -12.87
C THR A 238 -4.91 -6.24 -11.94
N ASN A 239 -5.11 -7.52 -12.29
CA ASN A 239 -4.49 -8.61 -11.54
C ASN A 239 -2.96 -8.59 -11.62
N ASN A 240 -2.40 -8.07 -12.72
CA ASN A 240 -0.96 -8.07 -13.01
C ASN A 240 -0.26 -6.74 -12.73
N LEU A 241 -1.01 -5.67 -12.46
CA LEU A 241 -0.47 -4.33 -12.41
C LEU A 241 -1.25 -3.46 -11.41
N GLU A 242 -0.55 -2.86 -10.45
CA GLU A 242 -1.14 -1.79 -9.63
C GLU A 242 -1.10 -0.46 -10.40
N TYR A 243 -2.23 0.22 -10.50
CA TYR A 243 -2.28 1.57 -11.05
C TYR A 243 -2.23 2.61 -9.91
N ILE A 244 -1.31 3.56 -9.97
CA ILE A 244 -1.21 4.69 -9.06
C ILE A 244 -1.66 5.96 -9.79
N PRO A 245 -2.83 6.53 -9.47
CA PRO A 245 -3.26 7.79 -10.06
C PRO A 245 -2.38 8.94 -9.62
N ILE A 246 -2.36 10.00 -10.42
CA ILE A 246 -1.69 11.24 -10.12
C ILE A 246 -2.65 12.41 -10.28
N LYS A 247 -2.58 13.34 -9.33
CA LYS A 247 -3.15 14.67 -9.52
C LYS A 247 -2.15 15.47 -10.35
N GLN A 248 -2.26 15.43 -11.69
CA GLN A 248 -1.24 16.00 -12.58
C GLN A 248 -0.97 17.49 -12.30
N HIS A 249 -2.02 18.30 -12.16
CA HIS A 249 -1.94 19.72 -11.83
C HIS A 249 -3.16 20.17 -11.01
N LEU A 250 -3.26 21.45 -10.64
CA LEU A 250 -4.23 21.93 -9.64
C LEU A 250 -5.68 21.55 -9.97
N TYR A 251 -6.09 21.67 -11.23
CA TYR A 251 -7.49 21.49 -11.66
C TYR A 251 -7.78 20.17 -12.37
N TRP A 252 -6.77 19.35 -12.69
CA TRP A 252 -6.97 18.06 -13.35
C TRP A 252 -5.95 16.98 -12.92
N PRO A 253 -6.32 15.69 -12.94
CA PRO A 253 -7.68 15.15 -13.00
C PRO A 253 -8.57 15.66 -11.87
N GLY A 254 -9.89 15.50 -12.02
CA GLY A 254 -10.85 15.87 -10.99
C GLY A 254 -10.73 14.95 -9.77
N TRP A 255 -10.96 15.48 -8.57
CA TRP A 255 -10.86 14.69 -7.34
C TRP A 255 -11.86 13.53 -7.29
N ASP A 256 -13.07 13.72 -7.81
CA ASP A 256 -14.07 12.64 -7.89
C ASP A 256 -13.57 11.45 -8.72
N GLN A 257 -12.79 11.70 -9.78
CA GLN A 257 -12.17 10.63 -10.55
C GLN A 257 -11.17 9.84 -9.70
N ILE A 258 -10.34 10.53 -8.92
CA ILE A 258 -9.35 9.91 -8.03
C ILE A 258 -10.03 9.16 -6.88
N TYR A 259 -11.06 9.74 -6.25
CA TYR A 259 -11.77 9.13 -5.12
C TYR A 259 -12.51 7.84 -5.49
N ASN A 260 -12.96 7.74 -6.74
CA ASN A 260 -13.68 6.57 -7.23
C ASN A 260 -12.77 5.42 -7.69
N LEU A 261 -11.45 5.62 -7.71
CA LEU A 261 -10.50 4.54 -7.97
C LEU A 261 -10.45 3.57 -6.80
N ASN A 262 -10.43 2.28 -7.14
CA ASN A 262 -10.36 1.19 -6.18
C ASN A 262 -9.15 0.30 -6.51
N GLY A 263 -8.58 -0.31 -5.47
CA GLY A 263 -7.49 -1.27 -5.60
C GLY A 263 -6.09 -0.66 -5.68
N ASN A 264 -5.95 0.67 -5.73
CA ASN A 264 -4.69 1.38 -5.58
C ASN A 264 -4.35 1.59 -4.09
N THR A 265 -3.06 1.59 -3.77
CA THR A 265 -2.54 1.82 -2.41
C THR A 265 -1.94 3.21 -2.21
N GLY A 266 -1.96 4.05 -3.24
CA GLY A 266 -1.48 5.43 -3.16
C GLY A 266 -2.00 6.34 -4.26
N VAL A 267 -1.63 7.61 -4.15
CA VAL A 267 -1.87 8.69 -5.11
C VAL A 267 -0.60 9.55 -5.21
N LEU A 268 -0.23 9.98 -6.40
CA LEU A 268 0.90 10.90 -6.65
C LEU A 268 0.45 12.37 -6.64
N GLY A 269 1.33 13.24 -6.14
CA GLY A 269 1.16 14.69 -6.17
C GLY A 269 1.43 15.31 -7.55
N TYR A 270 1.35 16.64 -7.64
CA TYR A 270 1.56 17.38 -8.89
C TYR A 270 2.84 17.00 -9.62
N ASN A 271 2.75 16.91 -10.94
CA ASN A 271 3.88 16.66 -11.82
C ASN A 271 4.64 17.96 -12.10
N GLU A 272 5.92 18.03 -11.78
CA GLU A 272 6.79 19.18 -12.06
C GLU A 272 6.14 20.54 -11.71
N PRO A 273 5.70 20.74 -10.45
CA PRO A 273 5.05 21.99 -10.02
C PRO A 273 5.90 23.25 -10.27
N ASP A 274 7.21 23.09 -10.43
CA ASP A 274 8.21 24.11 -10.70
C ASP A 274 8.32 24.54 -12.18
N HIS A 275 7.60 23.88 -13.10
CA HIS A 275 7.59 24.19 -14.54
C HIS A 275 6.24 24.71 -15.04
N SER A 276 6.20 25.94 -15.54
CA SER A 276 4.96 26.60 -15.96
C SER A 276 4.25 25.94 -17.15
N GLU A 277 5.02 25.32 -18.04
CA GLU A 277 4.56 24.64 -19.25
C GLU A 277 3.70 23.40 -18.94
N GLN A 278 3.80 22.88 -17.71
CA GLN A 278 3.02 21.74 -17.22
C GLN A 278 1.66 22.16 -16.63
N HIS A 279 1.42 23.46 -16.45
CA HIS A 279 0.33 23.99 -15.61
C HIS A 279 -0.30 25.26 -16.19
N ASP A 280 -0.56 25.29 -17.51
CA ASP A 280 -1.23 26.41 -18.20
C ASP A 280 -0.56 27.78 -17.95
N GLY A 281 0.78 27.79 -17.82
CA GLY A 281 1.58 29.01 -17.59
C GLY A 281 1.77 29.38 -16.12
N GLN A 282 1.42 28.53 -15.17
CA GLN A 282 1.57 28.79 -13.74
C GLN A 282 2.68 27.94 -13.11
N VAL A 283 3.46 28.53 -12.20
CA VAL A 283 4.35 27.76 -11.31
C VAL A 283 3.65 27.58 -9.98
N TYR A 284 3.60 26.34 -9.48
CA TYR A 284 3.08 26.03 -8.15
C TYR A 284 4.21 26.06 -7.13
N THR A 285 4.13 26.99 -6.19
CA THR A 285 5.08 27.03 -5.07
C THR A 285 4.86 25.85 -4.12
N ALA A 286 5.88 25.50 -3.34
CA ALA A 286 5.77 24.49 -2.29
C ALA A 286 4.64 24.80 -1.29
N GLU A 287 4.46 26.08 -0.94
CA GLU A 287 3.38 26.55 -0.06
C GLU A 287 2.00 26.35 -0.70
N MET A 288 1.84 26.69 -1.98
CA MET A 288 0.59 26.43 -2.72
C MET A 288 0.27 24.94 -2.77
N ALA A 289 1.26 24.10 -3.06
CA ALA A 289 1.05 22.65 -3.10
C ALA A 289 0.66 22.11 -1.71
N ARG A 290 1.32 22.57 -0.64
CA ARG A 290 0.99 22.20 0.74
C ARG A 290 -0.45 22.57 1.11
N ASN A 291 -0.92 23.74 0.67
CA ASN A 291 -2.28 24.21 0.97
C ASN A 291 -3.39 23.40 0.28
N ASN A 292 -3.06 22.60 -0.75
CA ASN A 292 -4.01 21.73 -1.45
C ASN A 292 -4.00 20.27 -0.93
N MET A 293 -3.30 19.97 0.16
CA MET A 293 -3.10 18.60 0.63
C MET A 293 -4.35 17.93 1.20
N ASN A 294 -5.35 18.69 1.65
CA ASN A 294 -6.55 18.11 2.26
C ASN A 294 -7.25 17.12 1.34
N ASP A 295 -7.35 17.41 0.04
CA ASP A 295 -8.02 16.49 -0.89
C ASP A 295 -7.20 15.20 -1.14
N TYR A 296 -5.87 15.26 -1.07
CA TYR A 296 -5.04 14.05 -1.08
C TYR A 296 -5.30 13.19 0.18
N LEU A 297 -5.41 13.81 1.35
CA LEU A 297 -5.69 13.08 2.60
C LEU A 297 -7.07 12.41 2.58
N LYS A 298 -8.09 13.07 1.98
CA LYS A 298 -9.43 12.49 1.80
C LYS A 298 -9.44 11.19 1.00
N THR A 299 -8.41 10.88 0.21
CA THR A 299 -8.32 9.58 -0.48
C THR A 299 -8.19 8.40 0.49
N GLY A 300 -7.63 8.61 1.68
CA GLY A 300 -7.34 7.57 2.66
C GLY A 300 -6.32 6.52 2.20
N VAL A 301 -5.64 6.72 1.07
CA VAL A 301 -4.49 5.90 0.64
C VAL A 301 -3.19 6.63 0.94
N ARG A 302 -2.03 6.05 0.58
CA ARG A 302 -0.73 6.70 0.74
C ARG A 302 -0.61 7.91 -0.18
N VAL A 303 -0.05 9.00 0.32
CA VAL A 303 0.11 10.24 -0.43
C VAL A 303 1.58 10.43 -0.82
N GLY A 304 1.84 10.45 -2.13
CA GLY A 304 3.12 10.82 -2.69
C GLY A 304 3.26 12.33 -2.78
N SER A 305 4.47 12.84 -2.59
CA SER A 305 4.77 14.24 -2.83
C SER A 305 4.50 14.63 -4.30
N PRO A 306 4.39 15.93 -4.61
CA PRO A 306 4.67 16.44 -5.94
C PRO A 306 6.07 16.02 -6.41
N SER A 307 6.27 15.97 -7.72
CA SER A 307 7.52 15.54 -8.37
C SER A 307 8.19 16.71 -9.08
N PRO A 308 8.86 17.64 -8.36
CA PRO A 308 9.55 18.74 -8.99
C PRO A 308 10.78 18.28 -9.75
N THR A 309 11.29 19.13 -10.63
CA THR A 309 12.61 18.95 -11.26
C THR A 309 13.74 19.50 -10.39
N ASP A 310 13.44 20.53 -9.59
CA ASP A 310 14.34 21.06 -8.57
C ASP A 310 14.18 20.36 -7.22
N ARG A 311 15.31 19.84 -6.71
CA ARG A 311 15.41 19.21 -5.39
C ARG A 311 15.15 20.17 -4.23
N SER A 312 15.50 21.45 -4.38
CA SER A 312 15.30 22.44 -3.32
C SER A 312 13.80 22.67 -3.04
N TRP A 313 12.98 22.55 -4.08
CA TRP A 313 11.53 22.65 -4.00
C TRP A 313 10.96 21.53 -3.13
N ILE A 314 11.37 20.28 -3.36
CA ILE A 314 10.84 19.13 -2.60
C ILE A 314 11.26 19.19 -1.13
N SER A 315 12.51 19.56 -0.82
CA SER A 315 12.95 19.75 0.57
C SER A 315 12.14 20.83 1.29
N SER A 316 11.85 21.94 0.61
CA SER A 316 11.01 23.02 1.15
C SER A 316 9.58 22.56 1.40
N TYR A 317 8.98 21.85 0.44
CA TYR A 317 7.63 21.30 0.55
C TYR A 317 7.49 20.32 1.73
N ILE A 318 8.43 19.37 1.87
CA ILE A 318 8.42 18.42 2.99
C ILE A 318 8.56 19.14 4.32
N GLY A 319 9.43 20.16 4.42
CA GLY A 319 9.55 20.98 5.63
C GLY A 319 8.25 21.71 6.01
N LEU A 320 7.51 22.22 5.02
CA LEU A 320 6.20 22.84 5.24
C LEU A 320 5.14 21.83 5.70
N CYS A 321 5.13 20.63 5.11
CA CYS A 321 4.24 19.55 5.52
C CYS A 321 4.54 19.08 6.95
N ASP A 322 5.82 18.88 7.30
CA ASP A 322 6.24 18.47 8.64
C ASP A 322 5.85 19.50 9.70
N ALA A 323 6.13 20.79 9.45
CA ALA A 323 5.75 21.88 10.33
C ALA A 323 4.23 21.99 10.56
N ALA A 324 3.43 21.54 9.58
CA ALA A 324 1.97 21.51 9.65
C ALA A 324 1.39 20.14 10.08
N ALA A 325 2.24 19.15 10.39
CA ALA A 325 1.86 17.78 10.66
C ALA A 325 0.98 17.14 9.56
N ILE A 326 1.24 17.49 8.29
CA ILE A 326 0.59 16.93 7.11
C ILE A 326 1.35 15.69 6.66
N ARG A 327 0.62 14.59 6.53
CA ARG A 327 1.17 13.31 6.08
C ARG A 327 1.59 13.35 4.61
N VAL A 328 2.84 12.96 4.35
CA VAL A 328 3.39 12.59 3.05
C VAL A 328 4.08 11.25 3.22
N ASP A 329 3.56 10.19 2.58
CA ASP A 329 3.98 8.81 2.83
C ASP A 329 5.20 8.40 2.00
N PHE A 330 5.44 9.06 0.86
CA PHE A 330 6.62 8.84 0.03
C PHE A 330 6.96 10.08 -0.81
N VAL A 331 8.23 10.22 -1.16
CA VAL A 331 8.73 11.30 -2.02
C VAL A 331 8.89 10.79 -3.45
N ALA A 332 8.32 11.52 -4.38
CA ALA A 332 8.47 11.31 -5.82
C ALA A 332 9.41 12.38 -6.41
N MET A 333 10.26 11.97 -7.35
CA MET A 333 11.29 12.84 -7.94
C MET A 333 11.54 12.44 -9.40
N HIS A 334 11.75 13.44 -10.26
CA HIS A 334 12.28 13.25 -11.61
C HIS A 334 13.80 13.47 -11.63
N ALA A 335 14.53 12.64 -12.37
CA ALA A 335 15.98 12.75 -12.48
C ALA A 335 16.45 12.46 -13.91
N TYR A 336 16.75 13.53 -14.66
CA TYR A 336 17.29 13.48 -16.01
C TYR A 336 18.76 13.93 -16.04
N TRP A 337 19.62 13.24 -15.28
CA TRP A 337 21.04 13.61 -15.15
C TRP A 337 21.92 12.82 -16.11
N GLY A 338 22.06 13.35 -17.33
CA GLY A 338 22.96 12.79 -18.35
C GLY A 338 24.45 12.98 -18.02
N GLY A 339 25.30 12.18 -18.66
CA GLY A 339 26.76 12.33 -18.60
C GLY A 339 27.43 11.94 -17.27
N LEU A 340 26.68 11.37 -16.32
CA LEU A 340 27.20 10.92 -15.03
C LEU A 340 27.55 9.44 -15.05
N THR A 341 28.58 9.06 -14.29
CA THR A 341 28.83 7.65 -13.96
C THR A 341 27.74 7.13 -13.00
N PRO A 342 27.50 5.80 -12.94
CA PRO A 342 26.55 5.24 -11.98
C PRO A 342 26.83 5.65 -10.52
N GLN A 343 28.11 5.76 -10.14
CA GLN A 343 28.49 6.19 -8.79
C GLN A 343 28.15 7.66 -8.53
N ASN A 344 28.38 8.56 -9.50
CA ASN A 344 28.01 9.96 -9.37
C ASN A 344 26.49 10.13 -9.31
N TRP A 345 25.75 9.35 -10.11
CA TRP A 345 24.30 9.33 -10.07
C TRP A 345 23.77 8.90 -8.69
N TYR A 346 24.34 7.84 -8.12
CA TYR A 346 24.00 7.36 -6.77
C TYR A 346 24.35 8.37 -5.67
N ASN A 347 25.54 9.00 -5.75
CA ASN A 347 25.97 10.00 -4.80
C ASN A 347 25.06 11.22 -4.83
N ASN A 348 24.68 11.68 -6.03
CA ASN A 348 23.70 12.74 -6.18
C ASN A 348 22.37 12.33 -5.58
N LEU A 349 21.84 11.14 -5.87
CA LEU A 349 20.57 10.67 -5.28
C LEU A 349 20.56 10.70 -3.74
N LYS A 350 21.70 10.42 -3.11
CA LYS A 350 21.85 10.40 -1.64
C LYS A 350 22.05 11.77 -0.99
N ALA A 351 22.59 12.72 -1.74
CA ALA A 351 22.82 14.10 -1.30
C ALA A 351 21.53 14.91 -1.44
#